data_AF-A0A085FG09-F1
#
_entry.id   AF-A0A085FG09-F1
#
_cell.length_a   1.000
_cell.length_b   1.000
_cell.length_c   1.000
_cell.angle_alpha   90.00
_cell.angle_beta   90.00
_cell.angle_gamma   90.00
#
_symmetry.space_group_name_H-M   'P 1'
#
loop_
_entity.id
_entity.type
_entity.pdbx_description
1 polymer ?
#
loop_
_entity_poly.entity_id
_entity_poly.type
_entity_poly.pdbx_seq_one_letter_code
_entity_poly.pdbx_strand_id
1 'polypeptide(L)'
;MGNSSDSTSSVVPVTPETVATATHGLPTATRQALRLATRIQCGELVIGPPDGRRLRFKGSESGPQAELVVHDFSFAARLARSGDLGFAEAYLRREWDTPDLAGFLELFAAIR
;
A
#
# COMPACT_ATOMS: atom_id res chain seq x y z
N MET A 1 2.80 34.94 -4.21
CA MET A 1 1.99 34.39 -3.10
C MET A 1 1.01 33.39 -3.68
N GLY A 2 1.29 32.09 -3.53
CA GLY A 2 0.44 30.99 -3.95
C GLY A 2 0.84 29.80 -3.11
N ASN A 3 0.01 29.48 -2.12
CA ASN A 3 0.34 28.68 -0.95
C ASN A 3 0.89 27.30 -1.31
N SER A 4 2.13 27.04 -0.90
CA SER A 4 2.66 25.70 -0.68
C SER A 4 1.91 25.08 0.49
N SER A 5 0.73 24.51 0.23
CA SER A 5 0.15 23.50 1.10
C SER A 5 0.84 22.17 0.78
N ASP A 6 2.16 22.13 1.04
CA ASP A 6 2.89 20.88 1.20
C ASP A 6 2.47 20.33 2.57
N SER A 7 1.27 19.74 2.60
CA SER A 7 0.82 18.91 3.71
C SER A 7 1.79 17.74 3.76
N THR A 8 2.86 17.90 4.53
CA THR A 8 3.78 16.83 4.90
C THR A 8 3.02 15.84 5.78
N SER A 9 2.11 15.08 5.16
CA SER A 9 1.53 13.89 5.75
C SER A 9 2.71 12.98 6.08
N SER A 10 3.08 12.99 7.35
CA SER A 10 4.24 12.26 7.85
C SER A 10 4.09 10.80 7.47
N VAL A 11 4.98 10.33 6.61
CA VAL A 11 5.00 8.95 6.17
C VAL A 11 5.47 8.09 7.34
N VAL A 12 4.57 7.24 7.84
CA VAL A 12 4.81 6.37 9.00
C VAL A 12 5.56 5.14 8.52
N PRO A 13 6.82 4.91 8.93
CA PRO A 13 7.52 3.67 8.61
C PRO A 13 6.85 2.48 9.33
N VAL A 14 6.61 1.41 8.59
CA VAL A 14 5.98 0.19 9.08
C VAL A 14 6.97 -0.96 8.99
N THR A 15 7.22 -1.57 10.14
CA THR A 15 8.06 -2.76 10.31
C THR A 15 7.21 -3.92 10.84
N PRO A 16 7.71 -5.17 10.86
CA PRO A 16 7.00 -6.29 11.47
C PRO A 16 6.58 -6.04 12.93
N GLU A 17 7.34 -5.23 13.67
CA GLU A 17 7.06 -4.87 15.07
C GLU A 17 5.98 -3.79 15.20
N THR A 18 5.95 -2.83 14.27
CA THR A 18 5.04 -1.67 14.35
C THR A 18 3.74 -1.84 13.57
N VAL A 19 3.65 -2.83 12.67
CA VAL A 19 2.48 -3.04 11.79
C VAL A 19 1.16 -3.19 12.54
N ALA A 20 1.15 -3.82 13.72
CA ALA A 20 -0.08 -3.98 14.51
C ALA A 20 -0.65 -2.62 14.95
N THR A 21 0.22 -1.74 15.45
CA THR A 21 -0.14 -0.39 15.88
C THR A 21 -0.42 0.52 14.68
N ALA A 22 0.43 0.47 13.66
CA ALA A 22 0.33 1.31 12.47
C ALA A 22 -0.95 1.04 11.66
N THR A 23 -1.51 -0.17 11.74
CA THR A 23 -2.73 -0.59 11.02
C THR A 23 -3.97 -0.69 11.92
N HIS A 24 -3.88 -0.20 13.16
CA HIS A 24 -5.03 -0.12 14.06
C HIS A 24 -6.21 0.61 13.37
N GLY A 25 -7.43 0.13 13.61
CA GLY A 25 -8.66 0.68 13.02
C GLY A 25 -8.96 0.25 11.58
N LEU A 26 -8.01 -0.39 10.88
CA LEU A 26 -8.28 -0.94 9.54
C LEU A 26 -9.00 -2.29 9.61
N PRO A 27 -9.76 -2.70 8.58
CA PRO A 27 -10.39 -4.02 8.53
C PRO A 27 -9.38 -5.17 8.66
N THR A 28 -9.81 -6.30 9.24
CA THR A 28 -8.90 -7.43 9.53
C THR A 28 -8.20 -7.96 8.29
N ALA A 29 -8.93 -8.13 7.17
CA ALA A 29 -8.34 -8.58 5.91
C ALA A 29 -7.25 -7.60 5.41
N THR A 30 -7.51 -6.29 5.49
CA THR A 30 -6.54 -5.25 5.15
C THR A 30 -5.31 -5.33 6.05
N ARG A 31 -5.47 -5.47 7.37
CA ARG A 31 -4.34 -5.63 8.29
C ARG A 31 -3.49 -6.86 7.96
N GLN A 32 -4.10 -7.96 7.53
CA GLN A 32 -3.35 -9.15 7.10
C GLN A 32 -2.58 -8.92 5.80
N ALA A 33 -3.21 -8.29 4.80
CA ALA A 33 -2.51 -7.92 3.56
C ALA A 33 -1.31 -6.99 3.84
N LEU A 34 -1.47 -6.00 4.73
CA LEU A 34 -0.40 -5.08 5.12
C LEU A 34 0.73 -5.78 5.90
N ARG A 35 0.44 -6.84 6.65
CA ARG A 35 1.50 -7.69 7.25
C ARG A 35 2.31 -8.45 6.20
N LEU A 36 1.74 -8.77 5.04
CA LEU A 36 2.51 -9.34 3.93
C LEU A 36 3.40 -8.28 3.29
N ALA A 37 2.93 -7.02 3.21
CA ALA A 37 3.73 -5.91 2.72
C ALA A 37 4.97 -5.60 3.60
N THR A 38 5.01 -6.01 4.88
CA THR A 38 6.26 -5.90 5.67
C THR A 38 7.35 -6.88 5.25
N ARG A 39 7.05 -7.79 4.30
CA ARG A 39 7.99 -8.80 3.80
C ARG A 39 8.63 -8.42 2.46
N ILE A 40 8.35 -7.24 1.91
CA ILE A 40 9.07 -6.81 0.70
C ILE A 40 10.57 -6.80 1.00
N GLN A 41 11.36 -7.42 0.13
CA GLN A 41 12.82 -7.46 0.29
C GLN A 41 13.49 -6.33 -0.50
N CYS A 42 12.92 -6.00 -1.66
CA CYS A 42 13.45 -5.03 -2.61
C CYS A 42 12.46 -3.88 -2.79
N GLY A 43 12.97 -2.65 -2.78
CA GLY A 43 12.19 -1.46 -3.06
C GLY A 43 11.36 -0.93 -1.89
N GLU A 44 10.34 -0.14 -2.23
CA GLU A 44 9.52 0.58 -1.26
C GLU A 44 8.08 0.72 -1.73
N LEU A 45 7.14 0.40 -0.84
CA LEU A 45 5.71 0.60 -1.05
C LEU A 45 5.18 1.59 -0.02
N VAL A 46 4.52 2.66 -0.46
CA VAL A 46 3.73 3.51 0.42
C VAL A 46 2.24 3.26 0.20
N ILE A 47 1.50 3.04 1.29
CA ILE A 47 0.07 2.77 1.25
C ILE A 47 -0.68 3.92 1.93
N GLY A 48 -1.59 4.54 1.19
CA GLY A 48 -2.49 5.58 1.69
C GLY A 48 -3.90 5.05 1.91
N PRO A 49 -4.26 4.55 3.12
CA PRO A 49 -5.65 4.27 3.48
C PRO A 49 -6.52 5.54 3.49
N PRO A 50 -7.87 5.40 3.40
CA PRO A 50 -8.80 6.54 3.38
C PRO A 50 -8.78 7.43 4.64
N ASP A 51 -8.18 6.95 5.74
CA ASP A 51 -8.07 7.69 7.00
C ASP A 51 -6.94 8.74 7.02
N GLY A 52 -6.26 8.94 5.89
CA GLY A 52 -5.25 9.97 5.71
C GLY A 52 -3.85 9.58 6.21
N ARG A 53 -3.68 8.40 6.80
CA ARG A 53 -2.34 7.87 7.10
C ARG A 53 -1.58 7.59 5.80
N ARG A 54 -0.25 7.62 5.89
CA ARG A 54 0.65 7.09 4.85
C ARG A 54 1.60 6.09 5.49
N LEU A 55 1.49 4.84 5.09
CA LEU A 55 2.19 3.70 5.68
C LEU A 55 3.31 3.26 4.73
N ARG A 56 4.57 3.40 5.12
CA ARG A 56 5.73 3.04 4.30
C ARG A 56 6.29 1.69 4.69
N PHE A 57 6.37 0.80 3.71
CA PHE A 57 6.99 -0.51 3.78
C PHE A 57 8.26 -0.44 2.94
N LYS A 58 9.42 -0.71 3.54
CA LYS A 58 10.71 -0.60 2.87
C LYS A 58 11.49 -1.90 3.01
N GLY A 59 11.97 -2.41 1.89
CA GLY A 59 12.85 -3.57 1.84
C GLY A 59 14.28 -3.25 2.26
N SER A 60 15.07 -4.29 2.52
CA SER A 60 16.50 -4.17 2.80
C SER A 60 17.32 -3.82 1.55
N GLU A 61 16.82 -4.20 0.37
CA GLU A 61 17.48 -3.98 -0.92
C GLU A 61 16.88 -2.77 -1.64
N SER A 62 17.74 -1.99 -2.31
CA SER A 62 17.31 -0.90 -3.18
C SER A 62 16.50 -1.46 -4.35
N GLY A 63 15.44 -0.76 -4.75
CA GLY A 63 14.57 -1.22 -5.82
C GLY A 63 13.48 -0.21 -6.19
N PRO A 64 12.48 -0.65 -6.96
CA PRO A 64 11.36 0.18 -7.40
C PRO A 64 10.62 0.81 -6.22
N GLN A 65 10.07 1.99 -6.45
CA GLN A 65 9.24 2.69 -5.47
C GLN A 65 7.83 2.80 -6.02
N ALA A 66 6.84 2.47 -5.19
CA ALA A 66 5.45 2.51 -5.59
C ALA A 66 4.56 3.09 -4.51
N GLU A 67 3.41 3.61 -4.93
CA GLU A 67 2.35 4.07 -4.04
C GLU A 67 1.04 3.35 -4.38
N LEU A 68 0.31 2.95 -3.34
CA LEU A 68 -1.03 2.41 -3.44
C LEU A 68 -1.98 3.27 -2.62
N VAL A 69 -2.92 3.91 -3.31
CA VAL A 69 -3.96 4.74 -2.72
C VAL A 69 -5.22 3.88 -2.57
N VAL A 70 -5.63 3.62 -1.34
CA VAL A 70 -6.86 2.84 -1.08
C VAL A 70 -8.04 3.80 -1.00
N HIS A 71 -9.09 3.51 -1.76
CA HIS A 71 -10.37 4.21 -1.69
C HIS A 71 -11.42 3.38 -0.95
N ASP A 72 -11.41 2.05 -1.12
CA ASP A 72 -12.36 1.13 -0.52
C ASP A 72 -11.66 -0.19 -0.12
N PHE A 73 -11.83 -0.62 1.13
CA PHE A 73 -11.22 -1.84 1.66
C PHE A 73 -11.76 -3.15 1.05
N SER A 74 -12.79 -3.09 0.23
CA SER A 74 -13.31 -4.22 -0.56
C SER A 74 -12.25 -4.87 -1.45
N PHE A 75 -11.20 -4.11 -1.83
CA PHE A 75 -10.06 -4.66 -2.58
C PHE A 75 -9.41 -5.85 -1.86
N ALA A 76 -9.34 -5.81 -0.52
CA ALA A 76 -8.69 -6.86 0.27
C ALA A 76 -9.51 -8.17 0.24
N ALA A 77 -10.84 -8.07 0.22
CA ALA A 77 -11.72 -9.23 0.07
C ALA A 77 -11.61 -9.84 -1.34
N ARG A 78 -11.47 -9.00 -2.38
CA ARG A 78 -11.24 -9.47 -3.76
C ARG A 78 -9.90 -10.17 -3.91
N LEU A 79 -8.83 -9.56 -3.40
CA LEU A 79 -7.50 -10.14 -3.37
C LEU A 79 -7.53 -11.51 -2.67
N ALA A 80 -8.19 -11.63 -1.52
CA ALA A 80 -8.29 -12.89 -0.79
C ALA A 80 -9.09 -13.97 -1.55
N ARG A 81 -10.11 -13.59 -2.32
CA ARG A 81 -11.00 -14.52 -3.04
C ARG A 81 -10.46 -14.95 -4.41
N SER A 82 -9.78 -14.05 -5.11
CA SER A 82 -9.46 -14.20 -6.54
C SER A 82 -7.99 -13.90 -6.87
N GLY A 83 -7.14 -13.71 -5.86
CA GLY A 83 -5.72 -13.42 -6.03
C GLY A 83 -5.47 -12.15 -6.85
N ASP A 84 -4.45 -12.18 -7.69
CA ASP A 84 -4.01 -11.05 -8.51
C ASP A 84 -5.10 -10.56 -9.47
N LEU A 85 -5.99 -11.44 -9.94
CA LEU A 85 -7.14 -11.05 -10.75
C LEU A 85 -8.12 -10.20 -9.93
N GLY A 86 -8.41 -10.61 -8.69
CA GLY A 86 -9.26 -9.82 -7.78
C GLY A 86 -8.66 -8.46 -7.46
N PHE A 87 -7.33 -8.39 -7.39
CA PHE A 87 -6.61 -7.15 -7.19
C PHE A 87 -6.65 -6.23 -8.42
N ALA A 88 -6.48 -6.79 -9.63
CA ALA A 88 -6.64 -6.07 -10.88
C ALA A 88 -8.08 -5.56 -11.09
N GLU A 89 -9.10 -6.37 -10.76
CA GLU A 89 -10.50 -5.95 -10.77
C GLU A 89 -10.73 -4.78 -9.80
N ALA A 90 -10.10 -4.80 -8.63
CA ALA A 90 -10.22 -3.73 -7.65
C ALA A 90 -9.66 -2.40 -8.18
N TYR A 91 -8.57 -2.43 -8.96
CA TYR A 91 -8.04 -1.25 -9.68
C TYR A 91 -9.05 -0.73 -10.70
N LEU A 92 -9.60 -1.62 -11.55
CA LEU A 92 -10.60 -1.24 -12.56
C LEU A 92 -11.87 -0.63 -11.94
N ARG A 93 -12.20 -1.04 -10.71
CA ARG A 93 -13.35 -0.53 -9.95
C ARG A 93 -13.04 0.71 -9.10
N ARG A 94 -11.80 1.21 -9.15
CA ARG A 94 -11.31 2.33 -8.33
C ARG A 94 -11.43 2.09 -6.82
N GLU A 95 -11.35 0.83 -6.39
CA GLU A 95 -11.28 0.47 -4.97
C GLU A 95 -9.86 0.78 -4.43
N TRP A 96 -8.86 0.72 -5.31
CA TRP A 96 -7.54 1.32 -5.10
C TRP A 96 -7.04 1.92 -6.42
N ASP A 97 -6.07 2.83 -6.33
CA ASP A 97 -5.41 3.48 -7.45
C ASP A 97 -3.92 3.71 -7.13
N THR A 98 -3.15 4.19 -8.10
CA THR A 98 -1.75 4.52 -7.97
C THR A 98 -1.38 5.67 -8.92
N PRO A 99 -0.51 6.61 -8.51
CA PRO A 99 -0.04 7.66 -9.41
C PRO A 99 0.83 7.14 -10.55
N ASP A 100 1.42 5.95 -10.40
CA ASP A 100 2.27 5.30 -11.41
C ASP A 100 2.01 3.79 -11.42
N LEU A 101 1.11 3.36 -12.31
CA LEU A 101 0.79 1.94 -12.46
C LEU A 101 1.98 1.12 -12.94
N ALA A 102 2.85 1.69 -13.78
CA ALA A 102 4.00 0.96 -14.30
C ALA A 102 5.01 0.69 -13.18
N GLY A 103 5.38 1.71 -12.40
CA GLY A 103 6.26 1.58 -11.25
C GLY A 103 5.67 0.67 -10.15
N PHE A 104 4.34 0.72 -9.96
CA PHE A 104 3.66 -0.20 -9.06
C PHE A 104 3.80 -1.67 -9.50
N LEU A 105 3.57 -1.96 -10.78
CA LEU A 105 3.69 -3.32 -11.31
C LEU A 105 5.15 -3.81 -11.33
N GLU A 106 6.11 -2.92 -11.53
CA GLU A 106 7.54 -3.23 -11.42
C GLU A 106 7.89 -3.70 -10.00
N LEU A 107 7.45 -2.96 -8.98
CA LEU A 107 7.61 -3.39 -7.58
C LEU A 107 6.89 -4.70 -7.32
N PHE A 108 5.64 -4.82 -7.78
CA PHE A 108 4.81 -6.02 -7.57
C PHE A 108 5.46 -7.28 -8.13
N ALA A 109 6.04 -7.20 -9.32
CA ALA A 109 6.77 -8.30 -9.95
C ALA A 109 8.08 -8.65 -9.23
N ALA A 110 8.65 -7.71 -8.47
CA ALA A 110 9.86 -7.92 -7.68
C ALA A 110 9.59 -8.53 -6.29
N ILE A 111 8.33 -8.63 -5.85
CA ILE A 111 7.97 -9.28 -4.59
C ILE A 111 8.21 -10.79 -4.73
N ARG A 112 9.03 -11.35 -3.84
CA ARG A 112 9.48 -12.75 -3.81
C ARG A 112 9.05 -13.45 -2.54
#